data_AF-A0A965N1U1-F1
#
_entry.id   AF-A0A965N1U1-F1
#
_cell.length_a   1.000
_cell.length_b   1.000
_cell.length_c   1.000
_cell.angle_alpha   90.00
_cell.angle_beta   90.00
_cell.angle_gamma   90.00
#
_symmetry.space_group_name_H-M   'P 1'
#
loop_
_entity.id
_entity.type
_entity.pdbx_description
1 polymer ?
#
loop_
_entity_poly.entity_id
_entity_poly.type
_entity_poly.pdbx_seq_one_letter_code
_entity_poly.pdbx_strand_id
1 'polypeptide(L)'
;MLTPVAQTQEISADQAESIVPQKDSTEGAFSVHLDNFDGPFDLLLQLISRHKLDITEVSLSLVTDEFITFIRGLEESGEGWRLDQATEFLVIAATLLDLKAARLLPSGEIEDDEDLALLEARDILFARLLQYRAFKEIAASFQESIALADKSFPRVVALDPVLAALLPAVLIGVGPQRFAAIAQRVLTPKAPPLVSVEHLHNALVSVAAESLLVVEALRKSRTLSFRNLIHGAETTMVVVARFLALLDLYRQGALRFEQVVALGDLQISWVGSDEGEVSATDEFDLPVILENETVEDQNV
;
A
#
# COMPACT_ATOMS: atom_id res chain seq x y z
N MET A 1 41.37 22.58 -43.14
CA MET A 1 42.30 21.55 -42.65
C MET A 1 41.46 20.54 -41.85
N LEU A 2 41.28 19.35 -42.41
CA LEU A 2 40.59 18.22 -41.75
C LEU A 2 41.66 17.34 -41.11
N THR A 3 41.52 17.01 -39.83
CA THR A 3 42.35 16.03 -39.10
C THR A 3 41.54 14.73 -38.90
N PRO A 4 42.21 13.56 -38.93
CA PRO A 4 41.55 12.29 -39.16
C PRO A 4 41.04 11.62 -37.88
N VAL A 5 40.02 10.77 -38.07
CA VAL A 5 39.42 9.88 -37.07
C VAL A 5 40.43 8.79 -36.69
N ALA A 6 40.76 8.67 -35.40
CA ALA A 6 41.60 7.62 -34.86
C ALA A 6 40.83 6.30 -34.76
N GLN A 7 41.52 5.23 -35.10
CA GLN A 7 41.05 3.85 -35.28
C GLN A 7 40.68 3.18 -33.95
N THR A 8 39.61 2.37 -34.00
CA THR A 8 39.19 1.40 -32.99
C THR A 8 40.31 0.42 -32.68
N GLN A 9 40.74 0.33 -31.42
CA GLN A 9 41.60 -0.74 -30.92
C GLN A 9 40.73 -1.85 -30.31
N GLU A 10 40.86 -3.05 -30.87
CA GLU A 10 40.29 -4.29 -30.35
C GLU A 10 40.93 -4.64 -29.01
N ILE A 11 40.10 -4.99 -28.01
CA ILE A 11 40.53 -5.39 -26.68
C ILE A 11 40.71 -6.92 -26.71
N SER A 12 41.97 -7.38 -26.59
CA SER A 12 42.34 -8.80 -26.54
C SER A 12 42.09 -9.42 -25.15
N ALA A 13 41.89 -10.74 -25.14
CA ALA A 13 41.36 -11.57 -24.05
C ALA A 13 42.25 -11.75 -22.79
N ASP A 14 43.27 -10.92 -22.58
CA ASP A 14 44.29 -11.10 -21.53
C ASP A 14 44.17 -10.14 -20.33
N GLN A 15 43.08 -9.36 -20.22
CA GLN A 15 42.86 -8.45 -19.08
C GLN A 15 41.77 -8.93 -18.09
N ALA A 16 41.37 -10.19 -18.17
CA ALA A 16 40.29 -10.76 -17.36
C ALA A 16 40.78 -11.70 -16.23
N GLU A 17 41.96 -11.46 -15.65
CA GLU A 17 42.55 -12.39 -14.65
C GLU A 17 43.02 -11.73 -13.34
N SER A 18 42.31 -10.69 -12.88
CA SER A 18 42.58 -10.10 -11.56
C SER A 18 41.33 -9.78 -10.74
N ILE A 19 40.34 -10.69 -10.75
CA ILE A 19 39.28 -10.74 -9.73
C ILE A 19 38.91 -12.21 -9.47
N VAL A 20 39.78 -12.94 -8.79
CA VAL A 20 39.43 -14.22 -8.17
C VAL A 20 39.84 -14.13 -6.70
N PRO A 21 38.90 -14.12 -5.74
CA PRO A 21 39.28 -14.38 -4.36
C PRO A 21 39.60 -15.87 -4.21
N GLN A 22 40.66 -16.11 -3.44
CA GLN A 22 41.20 -17.41 -3.07
C GLN A 22 40.13 -18.42 -2.68
N LYS A 23 40.34 -19.64 -3.16
CA LYS A 23 39.57 -20.84 -2.84
C LYS A 23 39.95 -21.31 -1.43
N ASP A 24 39.28 -20.78 -0.41
CA ASP A 24 39.28 -21.39 0.91
C ASP A 24 38.17 -22.44 0.98
N SER A 25 38.62 -23.69 1.01
CA SER A 25 37.80 -24.87 1.27
C SER A 25 37.40 -24.91 2.75
N THR A 26 36.23 -24.38 3.06
CA THR A 26 35.41 -24.79 4.20
C THR A 26 33.97 -24.96 3.71
N GLU A 27 33.44 -26.17 3.81
CA GLU A 27 32.06 -26.49 3.45
C GLU A 27 31.09 -25.67 4.32
N GLY A 28 30.19 -24.92 3.69
CA GLY A 28 28.88 -24.58 4.26
C GLY A 28 28.76 -23.42 5.25
N ALA A 29 29.75 -22.55 5.42
CA ALA A 29 29.62 -21.38 6.31
C ALA A 29 29.21 -20.12 5.52
N PHE A 30 27.92 -19.79 5.58
CA PHE A 30 27.30 -18.61 4.99
C PHE A 30 27.54 -17.38 5.88
N SER A 31 28.21 -16.36 5.36
CA SER A 31 28.17 -15.02 5.94
C SER A 31 27.34 -14.10 5.05
N VAL A 32 26.12 -13.81 5.47
CA VAL A 32 25.30 -12.75 4.87
C VAL A 32 24.97 -11.75 5.94
N HIS A 33 25.34 -10.51 5.67
CA HIS A 33 25.06 -9.38 6.53
C HIS A 33 23.64 -8.91 6.25
N LEU A 34 22.91 -8.69 7.34
CA LEU A 34 21.46 -8.47 7.38
C LEU A 34 21.04 -7.06 6.97
N ASP A 35 22.01 -6.17 6.75
CA ASP A 35 21.77 -4.74 6.51
C ASP A 35 21.47 -4.37 5.05
N ASN A 36 21.40 -5.33 4.13
CA ASN A 36 21.50 -5.05 2.69
C ASN A 36 20.30 -5.46 1.83
N PHE A 37 19.19 -5.91 2.42
CA PHE A 37 18.00 -6.32 1.65
C PHE A 37 16.84 -5.37 1.79
N ASP A 38 16.37 -4.85 0.66
CA ASP A 38 15.16 -4.02 0.56
C ASP A 38 13.88 -4.88 0.44
N GLY A 39 13.78 -5.97 1.24
CA GLY A 39 12.60 -6.82 1.34
C GLY A 39 12.72 -8.24 0.72
N PRO A 40 11.65 -9.05 0.78
CA PRO A 40 11.68 -10.48 0.44
C PRO A 40 11.92 -10.75 -1.05
N PHE A 41 11.42 -9.88 -1.93
CA PHE A 41 11.66 -10.01 -3.37
C PHE A 41 13.13 -9.85 -3.75
N ASP A 42 13.88 -9.05 -2.99
CA ASP A 42 15.30 -8.86 -3.26
C ASP A 42 16.12 -10.09 -2.90
N LEU A 43 15.81 -10.68 -1.74
CA LEU A 43 16.38 -11.95 -1.34
C LEU A 43 16.08 -13.04 -2.38
N LEU A 44 14.82 -13.14 -2.84
CA LEU A 44 14.45 -14.11 -3.87
C LEU A 44 15.20 -13.89 -5.18
N LEU A 45 15.34 -12.64 -5.65
CA LEU A 45 16.12 -12.35 -6.85
C LEU A 45 17.58 -12.78 -6.71
N GLN A 46 18.20 -12.55 -5.55
CA GLN A 46 19.57 -12.97 -5.31
C GLN A 46 19.71 -14.49 -5.30
N LEU A 47 18.81 -15.20 -4.62
CA LEU A 47 18.81 -16.67 -4.57
C LEU A 47 18.63 -17.25 -5.98
N ILE A 48 17.68 -16.73 -6.76
CA ILE A 48 17.44 -17.14 -8.15
C ILE A 48 18.66 -16.85 -9.03
N SER A 49 19.26 -15.66 -8.90
CA SER A 49 20.44 -15.28 -9.67
C SER A 49 21.67 -16.16 -9.37
N ARG A 50 21.81 -16.66 -8.13
CA ARG A 50 22.95 -17.51 -7.72
C ARG A 50 22.89 -18.89 -8.35
N HIS A 51 21.69 -19.45 -8.49
CA HIS A 51 21.51 -20.79 -9.05
C HIS A 51 21.61 -20.85 -10.57
N LYS A 52 21.73 -19.71 -11.27
CA LYS A 52 21.88 -19.62 -12.75
C LYS A 52 20.87 -20.47 -13.53
N LEU A 53 19.73 -20.81 -12.93
CA LEU A 53 18.75 -21.65 -13.56
C LEU A 53 17.79 -20.76 -14.35
N ASP A 54 17.59 -21.14 -15.62
CA ASP A 54 16.40 -20.72 -16.37
C ASP A 54 15.21 -20.82 -15.43
N ILE A 55 14.37 -19.77 -15.42
CA ILE A 55 13.21 -19.51 -14.56
C ILE A 55 12.17 -20.63 -14.75
N THR A 56 12.57 -21.85 -14.42
CA THR A 56 11.92 -23.11 -14.70
C THR A 56 11.72 -23.80 -13.38
N GLU A 57 10.61 -24.51 -13.40
CA GLU A 57 10.01 -25.36 -12.39
C GLU A 57 10.90 -26.10 -11.40
N VAL A 58 12.12 -26.51 -11.76
CA VAL A 58 13.05 -27.25 -10.86
C VAL A 58 13.74 -26.31 -9.84
N SER A 59 13.71 -25.00 -10.07
CA SER A 59 14.36 -23.98 -9.23
C SER A 59 13.54 -23.57 -8.00
N LEU A 60 12.21 -23.70 -8.00
CA LEU A 60 11.39 -23.09 -6.94
C LEU A 60 11.59 -23.79 -5.60
N SER A 61 11.59 -25.13 -5.56
CA SER A 61 11.75 -25.88 -4.32
C SER A 61 13.11 -25.63 -3.63
N LEU A 62 14.19 -25.52 -4.42
CA LEU A 62 15.52 -25.19 -3.92
C LEU A 62 15.59 -23.77 -3.37
N VAL A 63 15.00 -22.81 -4.07
CA VAL A 63 14.92 -21.41 -3.63
C VAL A 63 14.06 -21.29 -2.36
N THR A 64 12.95 -22.03 -2.27
CA THR A 64 12.11 -22.10 -1.06
C THR A 64 12.93 -22.63 0.12
N ASP A 65 13.71 -23.69 -0.05
CA ASP A 65 14.53 -24.24 1.04
C ASP A 65 15.61 -23.25 1.52
N GLU A 66 16.28 -22.57 0.59
CA GLU A 66 17.27 -21.54 0.94
C GLU A 66 16.61 -20.33 1.60
N PHE A 67 15.43 -19.91 1.13
CA PHE A 67 14.67 -18.79 1.70
C PHE A 67 14.24 -19.09 3.15
N ILE A 68 13.70 -20.28 3.40
CA ILE A 68 13.30 -20.71 4.76
C ILE A 68 14.53 -20.87 5.66
N THR A 69 15.63 -21.41 5.14
CA THR A 69 16.89 -21.53 5.90
C THR A 69 17.42 -20.16 6.30
N PHE A 70 17.35 -19.18 5.40
CA PHE A 70 17.76 -17.81 5.67
C PHE A 70 16.92 -17.17 6.77
N ILE A 71 15.60 -17.28 6.68
CA ILE A 71 14.67 -16.74 7.68
C ILE A 71 14.93 -17.36 9.07
N ARG A 72 15.12 -18.68 9.14
CA ARG A 72 15.41 -19.37 10.40
C ARG A 72 16.74 -18.94 11.01
N GLY A 73 17.78 -18.79 10.19
CA GLY A 73 19.08 -18.31 10.66
C GLY A 73 19.04 -16.88 11.20
N LEU A 74 18.15 -16.04 10.66
CA LEU A 74 17.90 -14.69 11.17
C LEU A 74 17.13 -14.69 12.50
N GLU A 75 16.15 -15.58 12.65
CA GLU A 75 15.43 -15.74 13.93
C GLU A 75 16.38 -16.18 15.06
N GLU A 76 17.31 -17.09 14.75
CA GLU A 76 18.30 -17.63 15.68
C GLU A 76 19.41 -16.62 16.06
N SER A 77 19.71 -15.64 15.21
CA SER A 77 20.81 -14.68 15.44
C SER A 77 20.51 -13.63 16.53
N GLY A 78 19.25 -13.54 16.99
CA GLY A 78 18.85 -12.65 18.09
C GLY A 78 18.83 -11.16 17.75
N GLU A 79 19.07 -10.78 16.48
CA GLU A 79 18.95 -9.38 16.02
C GLU A 79 17.48 -8.91 15.98
N GLY A 80 16.53 -9.84 16.09
CA GLY A 80 15.11 -9.54 16.17
C GLY A 80 14.59 -9.03 14.83
N TRP A 81 13.43 -9.53 14.42
CA TRP A 81 12.76 -8.98 13.27
C TRP A 81 12.48 -7.49 13.47
N ARG A 82 12.74 -6.66 12.47
CA ARG A 82 11.97 -5.41 12.34
C ARG A 82 10.53 -5.85 12.11
N LEU A 83 9.66 -5.68 13.11
CA LEU A 83 8.27 -6.17 13.09
C LEU A 83 7.55 -5.82 11.78
N ASP A 84 7.78 -4.61 11.26
CA ASP A 84 7.20 -4.12 10.00
C ASP A 84 7.68 -4.87 8.74
N GLN A 85 8.90 -5.42 8.76
CA GLN A 85 9.44 -6.23 7.67
C GLN A 85 9.03 -7.70 7.81
N ALA A 86 8.65 -8.14 9.01
CA ALA A 86 8.39 -9.55 9.28
C ALA A 86 7.21 -10.11 8.52
N THR A 87 6.13 -9.33 8.46
CA THR A 87 4.88 -9.76 7.81
C THR A 87 5.09 -10.07 6.33
N GLU A 88 5.89 -9.27 5.61
CA GLU A 88 6.13 -9.47 4.18
C GLU A 88 6.88 -10.76 3.89
N PHE A 89 7.94 -11.04 4.64
CA PHE A 89 8.70 -12.29 4.50
C PHE A 89 7.89 -13.51 4.90
N LEU A 90 7.05 -13.42 5.94
CA LEU A 90 6.18 -14.52 6.36
C LEU A 90 5.13 -14.86 5.31
N VAL A 91 4.49 -13.85 4.71
CA VAL A 91 3.52 -14.07 3.62
C VAL A 91 4.20 -14.77 2.44
N ILE A 92 5.37 -14.29 2.02
CA ILE A 92 6.11 -14.91 0.91
C ILE A 92 6.61 -16.31 1.29
N ALA A 93 7.05 -16.54 2.53
CA ALA A 93 7.43 -17.86 3.01
C ALA A 93 6.27 -18.85 2.95
N ALA A 94 5.08 -18.44 3.42
CA ALA A 94 3.87 -19.25 3.38
C ALA A 94 3.51 -19.60 1.93
N THR A 95 3.44 -18.60 1.04
CA THR A 95 3.17 -18.83 -0.40
C THR A 95 4.18 -19.78 -1.03
N LEU A 96 5.47 -19.65 -0.73
CA LEU A 96 6.50 -20.54 -1.28
C LEU A 96 6.42 -21.98 -0.74
N LEU A 97 6.00 -22.14 0.52
CA LEU A 97 5.77 -23.45 1.12
C LEU A 97 4.53 -24.12 0.54
N ASP A 98 3.44 -23.39 0.34
CA ASP A 98 2.21 -23.91 -0.28
C ASP A 98 2.49 -24.38 -1.71
N LEU A 99 3.21 -23.57 -2.49
CA LEU A 99 3.65 -23.93 -3.84
C LEU A 99 4.58 -25.15 -3.85
N LYS A 100 5.43 -25.32 -2.83
CA LYS A 100 6.30 -26.50 -2.70
C LYS A 100 5.49 -27.74 -2.29
N ALA A 101 4.54 -27.60 -1.39
CA ALA A 101 3.70 -28.70 -0.90
C ALA A 101 2.82 -29.26 -2.01
N ALA A 102 2.06 -28.39 -2.70
CA ALA A 102 1.19 -28.77 -3.82
C ALA A 102 1.94 -29.56 -4.90
N ARG A 103 3.21 -29.22 -5.13
CA ARG A 103 4.06 -29.87 -6.13
C ARG A 103 4.64 -31.22 -5.70
N LEU A 104 4.92 -31.40 -4.41
CA LEU A 104 5.52 -32.63 -3.88
C LEU A 104 4.46 -33.70 -3.58
N LEU A 105 3.21 -33.31 -3.39
CA LEU A 105 2.10 -34.24 -3.36
C LEU A 105 1.86 -34.80 -4.77
N PRO A 106 1.63 -36.12 -4.92
CA PRO A 106 1.26 -36.70 -6.20
C PRO A 106 -0.12 -36.19 -6.61
N SER A 107 -0.14 -35.07 -7.34
CA SER A 107 -1.33 -34.54 -7.97
C SER A 107 -1.74 -35.51 -9.08
N GLY A 108 -2.91 -36.13 -8.90
CA GLY A 108 -3.71 -36.63 -10.01
C GLY A 108 -4.04 -35.47 -10.97
N GLU A 109 -4.80 -35.74 -12.03
CA GLU A 109 -5.20 -34.73 -13.01
C GLU A 109 -5.73 -33.46 -12.31
N ILE A 110 -5.49 -32.28 -12.90
CA ILE A 110 -5.96 -30.97 -12.38
C ILE A 110 -7.49 -31.04 -12.33
N GLU A 111 -8.05 -31.40 -11.19
CA GLU A 111 -9.48 -31.67 -11.02
C GLU A 111 -10.18 -30.59 -10.18
N ASP A 112 -9.45 -29.85 -9.34
CA ASP A 112 -10.02 -28.94 -8.34
C ASP A 112 -9.68 -27.44 -8.57
N ASP A 113 -10.58 -26.54 -8.15
CA ASP A 113 -10.42 -25.08 -8.23
C ASP A 113 -9.21 -24.57 -7.41
N GLU A 114 -8.81 -25.31 -6.37
CA GLU A 114 -7.69 -24.97 -5.49
C GLU A 114 -6.33 -25.12 -6.19
N ASP A 115 -6.16 -26.16 -7.02
CA ASP A 115 -4.95 -26.36 -7.83
C ASP A 115 -4.78 -25.25 -8.88
N LEU A 116 -5.89 -24.78 -9.44
CA LEU A 116 -5.89 -23.65 -10.38
C LEU A 116 -5.47 -22.34 -9.67
N ALA A 117 -6.00 -22.09 -8.48
CA ALA A 117 -5.63 -20.91 -7.68
C ALA A 117 -4.15 -20.90 -7.30
N LEU A 118 -3.57 -22.07 -6.99
CA LEU A 118 -2.13 -22.20 -6.68
C LEU A 118 -1.25 -21.92 -7.91
N LEU A 119 -1.67 -22.35 -9.10
CA LEU A 119 -0.98 -22.01 -10.35
C LEU A 119 -1.06 -20.51 -10.66
N GLU A 120 -2.20 -19.87 -10.40
CA GLU A 120 -2.34 -18.42 -10.56
C GLU A 120 -1.48 -17.66 -9.54
N ALA A 121 -1.45 -18.09 -8.28
CA ALA A 121 -0.61 -17.51 -7.24
C ALA A 121 0.88 -17.58 -7.58
N ARG A 122 1.33 -18.70 -8.16
CA ARG A 122 2.69 -18.86 -8.72
C ARG A 122 2.97 -17.81 -9.78
N ASP A 123 2.09 -17.66 -10.76
CA ASP A 123 2.30 -16.74 -11.87
C ASP A 123 2.29 -15.28 -11.42
N ILE A 124 1.43 -14.93 -10.46
CA ILE A 124 1.42 -13.61 -9.81
C ILE A 124 2.75 -13.35 -9.09
N LEU A 125 3.28 -14.33 -8.36
CA LEU A 125 4.57 -14.21 -7.66
C LEU A 125 5.70 -13.93 -8.66
N PHE A 126 5.75 -14.68 -9.76
CA PHE A 126 6.75 -14.47 -10.81
C PHE A 126 6.60 -13.12 -11.52
N ALA A 127 5.37 -12.68 -11.79
CA ALA A 127 5.11 -11.37 -12.39
C ALA A 127 5.61 -10.24 -11.49
N ARG A 128 5.34 -10.32 -10.18
CA ARG A 128 5.84 -9.34 -9.20
C ARG A 128 7.37 -9.36 -9.09
N LEU A 129 7.99 -10.53 -9.11
CA LEU A 129 9.44 -10.66 -9.08
C LEU A 129 10.12 -10.07 -10.32
N LEU A 130 9.53 -10.26 -11.51
CA LEU A 130 10.00 -9.65 -12.75
C LEU A 130 9.83 -8.12 -12.73
N GLN A 131 8.69 -7.64 -12.23
CA GLN A 131 8.43 -6.21 -12.05
C GLN A 131 9.44 -5.57 -11.08
N TYR A 132 9.69 -6.21 -9.94
CA TYR A 132 10.67 -5.75 -8.97
C TYR A 132 12.08 -5.68 -9.59
N ARG A 133 12.49 -6.71 -10.35
CA ARG A 133 13.74 -6.68 -11.11
C ARG A 133 13.83 -5.50 -12.05
N ALA A 134 12.79 -5.24 -12.84
CA ALA A 134 12.77 -4.12 -13.78
C ALA A 134 12.93 -2.77 -13.07
N PHE A 135 12.26 -2.59 -11.93
CA PHE A 135 12.44 -1.38 -11.13
C PHE A 135 13.82 -1.27 -10.51
N LYS A 136 14.41 -2.38 -10.04
CA LYS A 136 15.77 -2.39 -9.50
C LYS A 136 16.81 -2.00 -10.57
N GLU A 137 16.63 -2.44 -11.80
CA GLU A 137 17.47 -2.04 -12.94
C GLU A 137 17.33 -0.54 -13.28
N ILE A 138 16.10 -0.01 -13.30
CA ILE A 138 15.85 1.43 -13.53
C ILE A 138 16.40 2.29 -12.39
N ALA A 139 16.25 1.85 -11.14
CA ALA A 139 16.77 2.55 -9.97
C ALA A 139 18.30 2.69 -10.05
N ALA A 140 19.01 1.63 -10.49
CA ALA A 140 20.45 1.69 -10.72
C ALA A 140 20.83 2.71 -11.80
N SER A 141 20.07 2.79 -12.91
CA SER A 141 20.28 3.79 -13.96
C SER A 141 20.05 5.23 -13.46
N PHE A 142 19.04 5.44 -12.62
CA PHE A 142 18.81 6.73 -11.98
C PHE A 142 19.94 7.09 -11.00
N GLN A 143 20.45 6.12 -10.24
CA GLN A 143 21.56 6.36 -9.33
C GLN A 143 22.81 6.83 -10.09
N GLU A 144 23.12 6.23 -11.24
CA GLU A 144 24.20 6.68 -12.12
C GLU A 144 23.95 8.09 -12.66
N SER A 145 22.73 8.36 -13.13
CA SER A 145 22.33 9.66 -13.65
C SER A 145 22.43 10.77 -12.60
N ILE A 146 22.01 10.48 -11.36
CA ILE A 146 22.13 11.39 -10.21
C ILE A 146 23.61 11.63 -9.89
N ALA A 147 24.44 10.59 -9.84
CA ALA A 147 25.87 10.73 -9.56
C ALA A 147 26.61 11.57 -10.62
N LEU A 148 26.14 11.55 -11.87
CA LEU A 148 26.64 12.42 -12.93
C LEU A 148 26.13 13.86 -12.76
N ALA A 149 24.83 14.03 -12.49
CA ALA A 149 24.22 15.34 -12.27
C ALA A 149 24.77 16.05 -11.03
N ASP A 150 25.12 15.33 -9.98
CA ASP A 150 25.70 15.87 -8.75
C ASP A 150 27.08 16.54 -8.99
N LYS A 151 27.77 16.14 -10.07
CA LYS A 151 29.02 16.79 -10.52
C LYS A 151 28.77 18.04 -11.37
N SER A 152 27.51 18.38 -11.64
CA SER A 152 27.12 19.54 -12.44
C SER A 152 26.73 20.70 -11.53
N PHE A 153 27.53 21.76 -11.56
CA PHE A 153 27.25 22.96 -10.79
C PHE A 153 26.57 24.02 -11.66
N PRO A 154 25.46 24.63 -11.19
CA PRO A 154 24.86 25.73 -11.91
C PRO A 154 25.82 26.91 -11.91
N ARG A 155 26.04 27.50 -13.08
CA ARG A 155 26.75 28.75 -13.20
C ARG A 155 25.82 29.89 -12.80
N VAL A 156 25.90 30.34 -11.55
CA VAL A 156 25.18 31.53 -11.09
C VAL A 156 25.94 32.77 -11.56
N VAL A 157 25.53 33.31 -12.71
CA VAL A 157 26.02 34.60 -13.22
C VAL A 157 24.93 35.64 -13.14
N ALA A 158 25.33 36.89 -12.88
CA ALA A 158 24.44 38.02 -13.06
C ALA A 158 23.92 38.04 -14.49
N LEU A 159 22.65 38.45 -14.64
CA LEU A 159 22.05 38.62 -15.95
C LEU A 159 22.80 39.72 -16.72
N ASP A 160 22.85 39.61 -18.05
CA ASP A 160 23.41 40.66 -18.91
C ASP A 160 22.79 42.02 -18.53
N PRO A 161 23.58 43.11 -18.36
CA PRO A 161 23.07 44.43 -18.03
C PRO A 161 21.89 44.89 -18.91
N VAL A 162 21.88 44.54 -20.20
CA VAL A 162 20.79 44.88 -21.13
C VAL A 162 19.50 44.16 -20.75
N LEU A 163 19.59 42.88 -20.37
CA LEU A 163 18.45 42.08 -19.93
C LEU A 163 18.02 42.48 -18.51
N ALA A 164 18.97 42.79 -17.63
CA ALA A 164 18.70 43.25 -16.26
C ALA A 164 17.87 44.55 -16.24
N ALA A 165 18.12 45.45 -17.19
CA ALA A 165 17.38 46.69 -17.34
C ALA A 165 15.94 46.51 -17.86
N LEU A 166 15.61 45.35 -18.44
CA LEU A 166 14.25 45.01 -18.87
C LEU A 166 13.39 44.45 -17.74
N LEU A 167 13.99 44.06 -16.60
CA LEU A 167 13.19 43.60 -15.47
C LEU A 167 12.34 44.77 -14.93
N PRO A 168 11.05 44.54 -14.68
CA PRO A 168 10.23 45.53 -14.01
C PRO A 168 10.82 45.81 -12.63
N ALA A 169 10.71 47.06 -12.17
CA ALA A 169 11.13 47.42 -10.82
C ALA A 169 10.42 46.50 -9.82
N VAL A 170 11.21 45.74 -9.04
CA VAL A 170 10.68 44.88 -7.99
C VAL A 170 10.18 45.79 -6.87
N LEU A 171 8.90 46.14 -6.94
CA LEU A 171 8.20 46.81 -5.86
C LEU A 171 7.88 45.76 -4.81
N ILE A 172 8.77 45.62 -3.83
CA ILE A 172 8.49 44.87 -2.62
C ILE A 172 7.39 45.62 -1.88
N GLY A 173 6.13 45.30 -2.16
CA GLY A 173 4.93 45.93 -1.62
C GLY A 173 4.69 45.67 -0.12
N VAL A 174 5.75 45.37 0.62
CA VAL A 174 5.71 45.10 2.05
C VAL A 174 6.66 46.04 2.79
N GLY A 175 6.12 46.75 3.77
CA GLY A 175 6.92 47.55 4.69
C GLY A 175 7.70 46.68 5.70
N PRO A 176 8.60 47.28 6.48
CA PRO A 176 9.47 46.55 7.43
C PRO A 176 8.69 45.67 8.41
N GLN A 177 7.55 46.14 8.89
CA GLN A 177 6.71 45.40 9.85
C GLN A 177 6.09 44.15 9.22
N ARG A 178 5.63 44.25 7.97
CA ARG A 178 5.03 43.11 7.25
C ARG A 178 6.10 42.11 6.81
N PHE A 179 7.29 42.58 6.47
CA PHE A 179 8.44 41.72 6.22
C PHE A 179 8.84 40.94 7.49
N ALA A 180 8.89 41.60 8.65
CA ALA A 180 9.16 40.94 9.94
C ALA A 180 8.10 39.88 10.28
N ALA A 181 6.81 40.16 10.03
CA ALA A 181 5.75 39.19 10.24
C ALA A 181 5.86 37.96 9.31
N ILE A 182 6.25 38.17 8.05
CA ILE A 182 6.50 37.07 7.10
C ILE A 182 7.71 36.24 7.54
N ALA A 183 8.81 36.90 7.91
CA ALA A 183 10.02 36.23 8.38
C ALA A 183 9.75 35.43 9.66
N GLN A 184 9.01 35.99 10.62
CA GLN A 184 8.59 35.26 11.82
C GLN A 184 7.76 34.03 11.45
N ARG A 185 6.80 34.14 10.53
CA ARG A 185 5.98 32.99 10.10
C ARG A 185 6.81 31.89 9.43
N VAL A 186 7.80 32.23 8.60
CA VAL A 186 8.61 31.26 7.84
C VAL A 186 9.70 30.64 8.70
N LEU A 187 10.33 31.43 9.57
CA LEU A 187 11.45 31.00 10.41
C LEU A 187 11.02 30.42 11.76
N THR A 188 9.74 30.53 12.13
CA THR A 188 9.22 29.81 13.29
C THR A 188 9.29 28.32 13.02
N PRO A 189 10.01 27.53 13.85
CA PRO A 189 10.07 26.09 13.71
C PRO A 189 8.66 25.52 13.68
N LYS A 190 8.29 24.83 12.60
CA LYS A 190 7.02 24.11 12.56
C LYS A 190 7.06 23.04 13.64
N ALA A 191 6.01 22.97 14.46
CA ALA A 191 5.82 21.84 15.35
C ALA A 191 5.86 20.54 14.52
N PRO A 192 6.47 19.46 15.05
CA PRO A 192 6.48 18.19 14.35
C PRO A 192 5.05 17.79 13.99
N PRO A 193 4.79 17.29 12.77
CA PRO A 193 3.46 16.84 12.40
C PRO A 193 3.05 15.71 13.34
N LEU A 194 2.11 15.99 14.23
CA LEU A 194 1.46 14.98 15.05
C LEU A 194 0.37 14.36 14.20
N VAL A 195 0.50 13.08 13.88
CA VAL A 195 -0.61 12.28 13.36
C VAL A 195 -1.62 12.10 14.50
N SER A 196 -2.79 12.71 14.38
CA SER A 196 -3.85 12.64 15.38
C SER A 196 -4.42 11.23 15.43
N VAL A 197 -4.14 10.50 16.52
CA VAL A 197 -4.73 9.19 16.84
C VAL A 197 -6.14 9.31 17.45
N GLU A 198 -6.71 10.51 17.58
CA GLU A 198 -8.05 10.72 18.15
C GLU A 198 -9.15 9.96 17.38
N HIS A 199 -8.96 9.70 16.08
CA HIS A 199 -9.92 8.92 15.28
C HIS A 199 -9.94 7.42 15.65
N LEU A 200 -8.96 6.88 16.39
CA LEU A 200 -8.95 5.48 16.82
C LEU A 200 -9.96 5.18 17.94
N HIS A 201 -10.55 6.19 18.58
CA HIS A 201 -11.42 6.01 19.75
C HIS A 201 -12.82 6.60 19.60
N ASN A 202 -13.24 6.98 18.39
CA ASN A 202 -14.65 7.31 18.19
C ASN A 202 -15.47 6.03 18.28
N ALA A 203 -16.38 5.99 19.27
CA ALA A 203 -17.34 4.90 19.41
C ALA A 203 -18.05 4.69 18.06
N LEU A 204 -18.00 3.45 17.56
CA LEU A 204 -18.71 3.05 16.36
C LEU A 204 -20.20 3.39 16.55
N VAL A 205 -20.72 4.27 15.70
CA VAL A 205 -22.15 4.60 15.72
C VAL A 205 -22.88 3.42 15.11
N SER A 206 -23.67 2.71 15.91
CA SER A 206 -24.48 1.58 15.43
C SER A 206 -25.69 2.07 14.62
N VAL A 207 -25.77 1.59 13.38
CA VAL A 207 -26.90 1.74 12.47
C VAL A 207 -28.15 1.11 13.05
N ALA A 208 -28.04 -0.04 13.72
CA ALA A 208 -29.18 -0.69 14.37
C ALA A 208 -29.78 0.20 15.47
N ALA A 209 -28.95 0.81 16.32
CA ALA A 209 -29.39 1.73 17.35
C ALA A 209 -30.08 2.99 16.78
N GLU A 210 -29.50 3.59 15.73
CA GLU A 210 -30.09 4.76 15.08
C GLU A 210 -31.38 4.43 14.31
N SER A 211 -31.53 3.21 13.79
CA SER A 211 -32.73 2.76 13.09
C SER A 211 -33.97 2.79 13.99
N LEU A 212 -33.84 2.43 15.27
CA LEU A 212 -34.93 2.46 16.25
C LEU A 212 -35.43 3.89 16.48
N LEU A 213 -34.51 4.85 16.59
CA LEU A 213 -34.84 6.27 16.76
C LEU A 213 -35.56 6.83 15.52
N VAL A 214 -35.11 6.44 14.32
CA VAL A 214 -35.74 6.83 13.06
C VAL A 214 -37.15 6.24 12.93
N VAL A 215 -37.34 4.97 13.27
CA VAL A 215 -38.65 4.31 13.28
C VAL A 215 -39.60 4.99 14.28
N GLU A 216 -39.14 5.30 15.49
CA GLU A 216 -39.97 5.97 16.50
C GLU A 216 -40.43 7.36 16.02
N ALA A 217 -39.52 8.14 15.41
CA ALA A 217 -39.83 9.45 14.86
C ALA A 217 -40.85 9.37 13.71
N LEU A 218 -40.69 8.38 12.82
CA LEU A 218 -41.56 8.17 11.66
C LEU A 218 -42.93 7.61 12.06
N ARG A 219 -43.03 6.73 13.06
CA ARG A 219 -44.30 6.25 13.61
C ARG A 219 -45.13 7.38 14.24
N LYS A 220 -44.46 8.29 14.98
CA LYS A 220 -45.13 9.44 15.61
C LYS A 220 -45.64 10.47 14.61
N SER A 221 -44.83 10.79 13.61
CA SER A 221 -45.11 11.93 12.71
C SER A 221 -45.71 11.55 11.37
N ARG A 222 -45.68 10.25 11.00
CA ARG A 222 -46.08 9.65 9.71
C ARG A 222 -45.31 10.13 8.49
N THR A 223 -44.94 11.39 8.44
CA THR A 223 -44.16 12.00 7.35
C THR A 223 -43.17 13.01 7.92
N LEU A 224 -41.89 12.87 7.56
CA LEU A 224 -40.81 13.77 7.97
C LEU A 224 -39.83 14.00 6.83
N SER A 225 -39.17 15.17 6.82
CA SER A 225 -38.04 15.40 5.93
C SER A 225 -36.76 14.78 6.49
N PHE A 226 -35.82 14.42 5.61
CA PHE A 226 -34.51 13.91 6.03
C PHE A 226 -33.77 14.91 6.92
N ARG A 227 -33.87 16.21 6.60
CA ARG A 227 -33.29 17.30 7.40
C ARG A 227 -33.78 17.29 8.85
N ASN A 228 -35.06 17.00 9.07
CA ASN A 228 -35.62 16.93 10.41
C ASN A 228 -35.15 15.66 11.15
N LEU A 229 -34.98 14.54 10.45
CA LEU A 229 -34.46 13.31 11.04
C LEU A 229 -32.99 13.41 11.47
N ILE A 230 -32.20 14.28 10.84
CA ILE A 230 -30.77 14.47 11.18
C ILE A 230 -30.49 15.68 12.07
N HIS A 231 -31.51 16.48 12.43
CA HIS A 231 -31.32 17.74 13.18
C HIS A 231 -30.63 17.54 14.55
N GLY A 232 -30.70 16.35 15.14
CA GLY A 232 -30.04 16.00 16.40
C GLY A 232 -28.76 15.17 16.26
N ALA A 233 -28.16 15.08 15.08
CA ALA A 233 -26.94 14.31 14.85
C ALA A 233 -25.70 15.11 15.29
N GLU A 234 -24.95 14.60 16.27
CA GLU A 234 -23.73 15.25 16.79
C GLU A 234 -22.52 15.11 15.87
N THR A 235 -22.49 14.05 15.05
CA THR A 235 -21.37 13.74 14.15
C THR A 235 -21.87 13.33 12.76
N THR A 236 -21.00 13.46 11.75
CA THR A 236 -21.29 13.00 10.38
C THR A 236 -21.57 11.49 10.33
N MET A 237 -20.97 10.70 11.22
CA MET A 237 -21.22 9.26 11.28
C MET A 237 -22.66 8.93 11.69
N VAL A 238 -23.26 9.72 12.59
CA VAL A 238 -24.69 9.60 12.94
C VAL A 238 -25.60 9.92 11.76
N VAL A 239 -25.23 10.93 10.95
CA VAL A 239 -25.97 11.27 9.72
C VAL A 239 -25.92 10.10 8.73
N VAL A 240 -24.75 9.50 8.53
CA VAL A 240 -24.56 8.35 7.65
C VAL A 240 -25.34 7.13 8.18
N ALA A 241 -25.25 6.84 9.48
CA ALA A 241 -25.96 5.72 10.10
C ALA A 241 -27.48 5.85 9.96
N ARG A 242 -28.06 7.04 10.21
CA ARG A 242 -29.49 7.30 9.97
C ARG A 242 -29.88 7.15 8.51
N PHE A 243 -29.01 7.55 7.60
CA PHE A 243 -29.26 7.40 6.17
C PHE A 243 -29.25 5.92 5.75
N LEU A 244 -28.27 5.13 6.20
CA LEU A 244 -28.23 3.69 5.98
C LEU A 244 -29.45 2.98 6.56
N ALA A 245 -29.86 3.35 7.78
CA ALA A 245 -31.10 2.85 8.37
C ALA A 245 -32.33 3.15 7.50
N LEU A 246 -32.44 4.35 6.93
CA LEU A 246 -33.53 4.69 6.01
C LEU A 246 -33.50 3.86 4.73
N LEU A 247 -32.31 3.56 4.19
CA LEU A 247 -32.17 2.70 3.01
C LEU A 247 -32.54 1.25 3.31
N ASP A 248 -32.17 0.72 4.49
CA ASP A 248 -32.57 -0.62 4.90
C ASP A 248 -34.09 -0.72 5.11
N LEU A 249 -34.70 0.26 5.78
CA LEU A 249 -36.16 0.33 5.96
C LEU A 249 -36.90 0.47 4.62
N TYR A 250 -36.32 1.14 3.64
CA TYR A 250 -36.87 1.19 2.27
C TYR A 250 -36.75 -0.17 1.57
N ARG A 251 -35.60 -0.84 1.70
CA ARG A 251 -35.37 -2.22 1.19
C ARG A 251 -36.40 -3.20 1.76
N GLN A 252 -36.76 -3.04 3.03
CA GLN A 252 -37.80 -3.83 3.70
C GLN A 252 -39.25 -3.42 3.36
N GLY A 253 -39.44 -2.33 2.59
CA GLY A 253 -40.75 -1.82 2.20
C GLY A 253 -41.52 -1.10 3.32
N ALA A 254 -40.84 -0.73 4.43
CA ALA A 254 -41.46 -0.09 5.58
C ALA A 254 -41.66 1.43 5.42
N LEU A 255 -41.00 2.06 4.44
CA LEU A 255 -41.13 3.50 4.16
C LEU A 255 -41.12 3.81 2.66
N ARG A 256 -41.50 5.04 2.31
CA ARG A 256 -41.42 5.58 0.94
C ARG A 256 -40.72 6.93 0.92
N PHE A 257 -39.96 7.15 -0.14
CA PHE A 257 -39.31 8.42 -0.43
C PHE A 257 -40.07 9.20 -1.50
N GLU A 258 -40.17 10.51 -1.29
CA GLU A 258 -40.64 11.46 -2.29
C GLU A 258 -39.64 12.61 -2.40
N GLN A 259 -39.15 12.85 -3.62
CA GLN A 259 -38.22 13.94 -3.92
C GLN A 259 -38.64 14.62 -5.22
N VAL A 260 -39.11 15.86 -5.12
CA VAL A 260 -39.71 16.62 -6.25
C VAL A 260 -38.66 17.10 -7.25
N VAL A 261 -37.44 17.41 -6.77
CA VAL A 261 -36.32 17.90 -7.59
C VAL A 261 -35.04 17.16 -7.17
N ALA A 262 -34.18 16.81 -8.13
CA ALA A 262 -32.89 16.19 -7.84
C ALA A 262 -32.10 17.02 -6.80
N LEU A 263 -31.58 16.35 -5.76
CA LEU A 263 -30.89 16.99 -4.62
C LEU A 263 -31.74 17.98 -3.81
N GLY A 264 -33.07 17.98 -4.02
CA GLY A 264 -34.03 18.72 -3.22
C GLY A 264 -34.39 18.00 -1.92
N ASP A 265 -35.36 18.55 -1.18
CA ASP A 265 -35.82 17.97 0.08
C ASP A 265 -36.35 16.55 -0.11
N LEU A 266 -35.77 15.61 0.65
CA LEU A 266 -36.20 14.22 0.71
C LEU A 266 -37.30 14.09 1.77
N GLN A 267 -38.52 13.80 1.33
CA GLN A 267 -39.65 13.50 2.22
C GLN A 267 -39.74 11.99 2.43
N ILE A 268 -39.90 11.58 3.68
CA ILE A 268 -39.98 10.18 4.10
C ILE A 268 -41.36 9.96 4.71
N SER A 269 -42.10 8.99 4.17
CA SER A 269 -43.40 8.59 4.69
C SER A 269 -43.36 7.15 5.21
N TRP A 270 -43.94 6.94 6.39
CA TRP A 270 -44.04 5.62 7.03
C TRP A 270 -45.20 4.82 6.43
N VAL A 271 -44.93 3.60 5.96
CA VAL A 271 -45.92 2.69 5.36
C VAL A 271 -45.95 1.32 6.07
N GLY A 272 -45.00 1.09 6.98
CA GLY A 272 -44.91 -0.13 7.78
C GLY A 272 -45.93 -0.21 8.92
N SER A 273 -45.90 -1.32 9.66
CA SER A 273 -46.80 -1.54 10.80
C SER A 273 -46.57 -0.52 11.92
N ASP A 274 -47.66 -0.05 12.51
CA ASP A 274 -47.68 0.86 13.66
C ASP A 274 -47.25 0.15 14.97
N GLU A 275 -47.39 -1.19 15.02
CA GLU A 275 -47.00 -2.04 16.15
C GLU A 275 -46.17 -3.24 15.67
N GLY A 276 -45.11 -3.57 16.41
CA GLY A 276 -44.17 -4.67 16.11
C GLY A 276 -42.70 -4.24 16.11
N GLU A 277 -41.81 -5.20 16.38
CA GLU A 277 -40.36 -5.03 16.21
C GLU A 277 -40.05 -4.91 14.72
N VAL A 278 -39.44 -3.80 14.34
CA VAL A 278 -38.84 -3.65 13.02
C VAL A 278 -37.48 -4.33 13.10
N SER A 279 -37.21 -5.29 12.21
CA SER A 279 -35.92 -5.96 12.14
C SER A 279 -34.86 -4.96 11.73
N ALA A 280 -34.20 -4.33 12.71
CA ALA A 280 -32.97 -3.59 12.48
C ALA A 280 -31.91 -4.63 12.08
N THR A 281 -31.38 -4.52 10.87
CA THR A 281 -30.37 -5.44 10.39
C THR A 281 -29.00 -4.92 10.84
N ASP A 282 -28.25 -5.72 11.60
CA ASP A 282 -26.88 -5.38 12.03
C ASP A 282 -25.85 -5.52 10.88
N GLU A 283 -26.30 -5.80 9.65
CA GLU A 283 -25.47 -5.97 8.44
C GLU A 283 -24.49 -4.81 8.22
N PHE A 284 -24.90 -3.59 8.59
CA PHE A 284 -24.09 -2.37 8.44
C PHE A 284 -23.21 -2.05 9.66
N ASP A 285 -23.41 -2.77 10.77
CA ASP A 285 -22.64 -2.64 12.01
C ASP A 285 -21.50 -3.65 12.10
N LEU A 286 -21.53 -4.68 11.24
CA LEU A 286 -20.44 -5.64 11.12
C LEU A 286 -19.21 -4.96 10.52
N PRO A 287 -18.01 -5.21 11.08
CA PRO A 287 -16.79 -4.79 10.42
C PRO A 287 -16.73 -5.41 9.02
N VAL A 288 -16.35 -4.62 8.02
CA VAL A 288 -16.15 -5.12 6.66
C VAL A 288 -15.00 -6.13 6.72
N ILE A 289 -15.35 -7.42 6.69
CA ILE A 289 -14.38 -8.50 6.51
C ILE A 289 -13.97 -8.43 5.04
N LEU A 290 -12.81 -7.85 4.78
CA LEU A 290 -12.15 -8.03 3.48
C LEU A 290 -11.82 -9.52 3.38
N GLU A 291 -12.14 -10.16 2.25
CA GLU A 291 -11.99 -11.61 1.99
C GLU A 291 -10.53 -12.15 2.03
N ASN A 292 -9.65 -11.55 2.83
CA ASN A 292 -8.31 -12.04 3.13
C ASN A 292 -8.23 -12.77 4.49
N GLU A 293 -9.35 -13.00 5.18
CA GLU A 293 -9.39 -13.78 6.43
C GLU A 293 -10.38 -14.94 6.32
N THR A 294 -10.00 -15.97 5.54
CA THR A 294 -10.61 -17.28 5.70
C THR A 294 -10.00 -17.99 6.92
N VAL A 295 -10.74 -17.94 8.02
CA VAL A 295 -11.05 -19.05 8.92
C VAL A 295 -9.86 -19.85 9.47
N GLU A 296 -9.42 -19.49 10.68
CA GLU A 296 -9.12 -20.49 11.71
C GLU A 296 -9.85 -20.07 12.99
N ASP A 297 -11.07 -20.57 13.15
CA ASP A 297 -11.56 -20.97 14.48
C ASP A 297 -12.83 -21.82 14.34
N GLN A 298 -12.63 -23.14 14.22
CA GLN A 298 -13.58 -24.12 14.74
C GLN A 298 -12.84 -25.29 15.40
N ASN A 299 -12.99 -25.31 16.74
CA ASN A 299 -13.25 -26.45 17.61
C ASN A 299 -12.09 -27.12 18.40
N VAL A 300 -12.20 -26.87 19.72
CA VAL A 300 -11.80 -27.65 20.93
C VAL A 300 -10.46 -27.33 21.57
#